data_AF-A0A7J4U4I4-F1
#
_entry.id   AF-A0A7J4U4I4-F1
#
_cell.length_a   1.000
_cell.length_b   1.000
_cell.length_c   1.000
_cell.angle_alpha   90.00
_cell.angle_beta   90.00
_cell.angle_gamma   90.00
#
_symmetry.space_group_name_H-M   'P 1'
#
loop_
_entity.id
_entity.type
_entity.pdbx_description
1 polymer ?
#
loop_
_entity_poly.entity_id
_entity_poly.type
_entity_poly.pdbx_seq_one_letter_code
_entity_poly.pdbx_strand_id
1 'polypeptide(L)'
;MRRAFMLATLAAVLCLASVAAEEPDACPDVDGTSTEDRTGCMDSDGDGYSDPDVNWTEADGADAFPEDATSWSDGDGDGYPDQAGASKSDDCPFTPGTSRVILFGCSDIDRDFVPDIYDDDADGDGIRNEME
;
A
#
# COMPACT_ATOMS: atom_id res chain seq x y z
N MET A 1 -21.02 -39.23 -63.17
CA MET A 1 -21.49 -37.89 -62.72
C MET A 1 -21.12 -37.70 -61.26
N ARG A 2 -20.20 -36.76 -60.97
CA ARG A 2 -19.98 -36.07 -59.67
C ARG A 2 -19.48 -36.96 -58.51
N ARG A 3 -18.45 -36.65 -57.70
CA ARG A 3 -17.58 -35.48 -57.43
C ARG A 3 -16.43 -36.03 -56.54
N ALA A 4 -15.15 -35.76 -56.87
CA ALA A 4 -14.29 -34.70 -56.27
C ALA A 4 -13.82 -35.05 -54.84
N PHE A 5 -12.58 -35.52 -54.67
CA PHE A 5 -11.34 -34.76 -54.36
C PHE A 5 -11.00 -34.81 -52.86
N MET A 6 -9.86 -35.44 -52.55
CA MET A 6 -9.14 -35.29 -51.29
C MET A 6 -8.92 -33.80 -50.99
N LEU A 7 -9.15 -33.38 -49.75
CA LEU A 7 -8.60 -32.15 -49.17
C LEU A 7 -8.34 -32.41 -47.68
N ALA A 8 -7.12 -32.86 -47.41
CA ALA A 8 -6.48 -32.66 -46.12
C ALA A 8 -5.99 -31.21 -46.09
N THR A 9 -6.60 -30.35 -45.27
CA THR A 9 -6.04 -29.05 -44.91
C THR A 9 -6.60 -28.60 -43.57
N LEU A 10 -5.75 -28.72 -42.54
CA LEU A 10 -5.37 -27.62 -41.65
C LEU A 10 -6.53 -26.73 -41.15
N ALA A 11 -7.25 -27.15 -40.12
CA ALA A 11 -7.84 -26.20 -39.19
C ALA A 11 -6.91 -26.17 -37.98
N ALA A 12 -6.10 -25.11 -37.93
CA ALA A 12 -5.15 -24.81 -36.89
C ALA A 12 -5.78 -25.05 -35.52
N VAL A 13 -5.09 -25.83 -34.69
CA VAL A 13 -5.20 -25.74 -33.24
C VAL A 13 -4.87 -24.28 -32.92
N LEU A 14 -5.92 -23.46 -32.79
CA LEU A 14 -5.85 -22.18 -32.13
C LEU A 14 -5.56 -22.54 -30.67
N CYS A 15 -4.30 -22.85 -30.40
CA CYS A 15 -3.77 -22.72 -29.07
C CYS A 15 -3.89 -21.22 -28.81
N LEU A 16 -5.02 -20.81 -28.24
CA LEU A 16 -5.13 -19.59 -27.46
C LEU A 16 -4.19 -19.82 -26.27
N ALA A 17 -2.88 -19.81 -26.54
CA ALA A 17 -1.93 -19.42 -25.54
C ALA A 17 -2.26 -17.96 -25.28
N SER A 18 -3.15 -17.74 -24.33
CA SER A 18 -3.11 -16.56 -23.49
C SER A 18 -1.69 -16.50 -22.93
N VAL A 19 -0.78 -15.90 -23.71
CA VAL A 19 0.41 -15.28 -23.17
C VAL A 19 -0.14 -14.26 -22.19
N ALA A 20 -0.14 -14.61 -20.90
CA ALA A 20 -0.17 -13.59 -19.88
C ALA A 20 0.99 -12.65 -20.23
N ALA A 21 0.71 -11.37 -20.42
CA ALA A 21 1.77 -10.39 -20.35
C ALA A 21 2.27 -10.46 -18.90
N GLU A 22 3.34 -11.20 -18.68
CA GLU A 22 4.08 -11.17 -17.42
C GLU A 22 4.78 -9.81 -17.44
N GLU A 23 4.40 -8.91 -16.52
CA GLU A 23 5.19 -7.70 -16.30
C GLU A 23 6.62 -8.14 -15.94
N PRO A 24 7.64 -7.52 -16.54
CA PRO A 24 9.02 -7.92 -16.30
C PRO A 24 9.34 -7.74 -14.82
N ASP A 25 10.03 -8.74 -14.25
CA ASP A 25 10.51 -8.70 -12.87
C ASP A 25 11.34 -7.42 -12.61
N ALA A 26 10.87 -6.62 -11.66
CA ALA A 26 11.47 -5.36 -11.25
C ALA A 26 12.72 -5.56 -10.37
N CYS A 27 12.90 -6.74 -9.79
CA CYS A 27 14.03 -7.11 -8.94
C CYS A 27 14.71 -8.41 -9.41
N PRO A 28 15.36 -8.46 -10.60
CA PRO A 28 15.85 -9.72 -11.19
C PRO A 28 16.89 -10.51 -10.38
N ASP A 29 17.54 -9.86 -9.42
CA ASP A 29 18.56 -10.46 -8.56
C ASP A 29 18.00 -10.92 -7.19
N VAL A 30 16.71 -10.70 -6.92
CA VAL A 30 16.02 -11.01 -5.67
C VAL A 30 14.79 -11.85 -5.98
N ASP A 31 14.63 -12.98 -5.28
CA ASP A 31 13.39 -13.73 -5.37
C ASP A 31 12.31 -13.03 -4.54
N GLY A 32 11.16 -12.72 -5.14
CA GLY A 32 10.08 -12.01 -4.47
C GLY A 32 8.69 -12.31 -5.01
N THR A 33 7.66 -11.87 -4.28
CA THR A 33 6.25 -12.18 -4.55
C THR A 33 5.36 -10.96 -4.73
N SER A 34 5.89 -9.74 -4.62
CA SER A 34 5.12 -8.51 -4.87
C SER A 34 4.48 -8.53 -6.26
N THR A 35 3.27 -7.98 -6.36
CA THR A 35 2.49 -7.88 -7.60
C THR A 35 1.88 -6.51 -7.85
N GLU A 36 1.72 -5.65 -6.84
CA GLU A 36 0.95 -4.40 -6.95
C GLU A 36 1.82 -3.19 -7.34
N ASP A 37 3.02 -3.04 -6.78
CA ASP A 37 3.93 -1.93 -7.06
C ASP A 37 5.13 -2.34 -7.94
N ARG A 38 5.93 -3.30 -7.48
CA ARG A 38 7.14 -3.79 -8.15
C ARG A 38 7.09 -5.30 -8.27
N THR A 39 6.52 -5.76 -9.38
CA THR A 39 6.35 -7.19 -9.66
C THR A 39 7.67 -7.95 -9.51
N GLY A 40 7.67 -9.03 -8.70
CA GLY A 40 8.82 -9.91 -8.50
C GLY A 40 9.79 -9.47 -7.39
N CYS A 41 9.57 -8.30 -6.78
CA CYS A 41 10.35 -7.84 -5.64
C CYS A 41 9.91 -8.51 -4.32
N MET A 42 10.80 -8.48 -3.33
CA MET A 42 10.56 -9.02 -1.99
C MET A 42 9.29 -8.40 -1.40
N ASP A 43 8.44 -9.23 -0.80
CA ASP A 43 7.17 -8.88 -0.16
C ASP A 43 7.06 -9.83 1.04
N SER A 44 7.39 -9.31 2.22
CA SER A 44 7.61 -10.13 3.42
C SER A 44 6.33 -10.62 4.07
N ASP A 45 5.24 -9.85 3.98
CA ASP A 45 3.97 -10.19 4.61
C ASP A 45 2.91 -10.73 3.64
N GLY A 46 3.14 -10.59 2.34
CA GLY A 46 2.36 -11.20 1.27
C GLY A 46 1.07 -10.44 0.93
N ASP A 47 1.03 -9.13 1.15
CA ASP A 47 -0.11 -8.29 0.75
C ASP A 47 -0.06 -7.82 -0.72
N GLY A 48 1.07 -8.05 -1.38
CA GLY A 48 1.30 -7.74 -2.77
C GLY A 48 2.13 -6.48 -3.02
N TYR A 49 2.43 -5.67 -2.01
CA TYR A 49 3.36 -4.54 -2.11
C TYR A 49 4.78 -4.97 -1.73
N SER A 50 5.78 -4.34 -2.33
CA SER A 50 7.16 -4.74 -2.11
C SER A 50 7.79 -4.04 -0.91
N ASP A 51 8.60 -4.78 -0.15
CA ASP A 51 9.41 -4.26 0.94
C ASP A 51 10.30 -3.10 0.44
N PRO A 52 10.57 -2.09 1.29
CA PRO A 52 11.47 -1.00 0.96
C PRO A 52 12.91 -1.50 0.83
N ASP A 53 13.64 -0.95 -0.14
CA ASP A 53 15.06 -1.21 -0.35
C ASP A 53 15.85 0.08 -0.64
N VAL A 54 17.14 -0.08 -0.98
CA VAL A 54 18.06 1.05 -1.22
C VAL A 54 17.69 1.93 -2.42
N ASN A 55 16.87 1.43 -3.34
CA ASN A 55 16.46 2.10 -4.58
C ASN A 55 14.96 2.40 -4.65
N TRP A 56 14.13 1.79 -3.79
CA TRP A 56 12.68 2.01 -3.72
C TRP A 56 12.26 2.11 -2.26
N THR A 57 11.99 3.33 -1.81
CA THR A 57 11.63 3.62 -0.42
C THR A 57 10.12 3.76 -0.25
N GLU A 58 9.65 3.87 0.98
CA GLU A 58 8.25 4.18 1.31
C GLU A 58 7.76 5.44 0.54
N ALA A 59 8.62 6.45 0.41
CA ALA A 59 8.33 7.66 -0.35
C ALA A 59 8.18 7.44 -1.88
N ASP A 60 8.72 6.33 -2.39
CA ASP A 60 8.55 5.91 -3.78
C ASP A 60 7.31 4.99 -3.96
N GLY A 61 6.68 4.57 -2.86
CA GLY A 61 5.51 3.69 -2.84
C GLY A 61 5.82 2.24 -2.47
N ALA A 62 6.98 1.96 -1.86
CA ALA A 62 7.22 0.68 -1.19
C ALA A 62 6.26 0.49 -0.01
N ASP A 63 6.08 -0.75 0.40
CA ASP A 63 5.30 -1.11 1.58
C ASP A 63 5.85 -0.42 2.84
N ALA A 64 5.02 0.44 3.45
CA ALA A 64 5.35 1.12 4.70
C ALA A 64 5.28 0.22 5.95
N PHE A 65 4.61 -0.92 5.87
CA PHE A 65 4.47 -1.88 6.98
C PHE A 65 4.76 -3.34 6.55
N PRO A 66 6.01 -3.70 6.21
CA PRO A 66 6.40 -5.03 5.66
C PRO A 66 6.16 -6.28 6.53
N GLU A 67 5.49 -6.12 7.67
CA GLU A 67 5.19 -7.18 8.64
C GLU A 67 3.68 -7.23 8.96
N ASP A 68 2.85 -6.44 8.28
CA ASP A 68 1.41 -6.35 8.48
C ASP A 68 0.68 -6.36 7.13
N ALA A 69 0.30 -7.56 6.69
CA ALA A 69 -0.36 -7.80 5.41
C ALA A 69 -1.75 -7.12 5.22
N THR A 70 -2.17 -6.28 6.17
CA THR A 70 -3.38 -5.46 6.08
C THR A 70 -3.09 -3.99 5.79
N SER A 71 -1.81 -3.59 5.73
CA SER A 71 -1.35 -2.21 5.77
C SER A 71 -0.12 -2.05 4.86
N TRP A 72 -0.17 -1.19 3.84
CA TRP A 72 0.94 -0.99 2.90
C TRP A 72 1.34 0.48 2.67
N SER A 73 0.59 1.44 3.20
CA SER A 73 0.71 2.87 2.86
C SER A 73 0.69 3.71 4.12
N ASP A 74 1.64 4.64 4.19
CA ASP A 74 1.74 5.70 5.20
C ASP A 74 1.99 7.01 4.44
N GLY A 75 0.91 7.65 3.99
CA GLY A 75 0.96 8.73 3.02
C GLY A 75 1.65 9.99 3.52
N ASP A 76 1.64 10.23 4.83
CA ASP A 76 2.28 11.38 5.45
C ASP A 76 3.50 11.05 6.33
N GLY A 77 3.80 9.77 6.52
CA GLY A 77 5.02 9.26 7.12
C GLY A 77 5.03 9.36 8.64
N ASP A 78 3.88 9.27 9.28
CA ASP A 78 3.72 9.41 10.73
C ASP A 78 3.68 8.07 11.49
N GLY A 79 3.67 6.96 10.76
CA GLY A 79 3.67 5.59 11.26
C GLY A 79 2.27 5.02 11.52
N TYR A 80 1.20 5.68 11.05
CA TYR A 80 -0.16 5.14 11.05
C TYR A 80 -0.59 4.73 9.62
N PRO A 81 -1.11 3.50 9.43
CA PRO A 81 -1.47 3.03 8.09
C PRO A 81 -2.72 3.71 7.51
N ASP A 82 -2.70 4.06 6.23
CA ASP A 82 -3.84 4.64 5.51
C ASP A 82 -5.00 3.63 5.29
N GLN A 83 -4.73 2.33 5.45
CA GLN A 83 -5.65 1.26 5.10
C GLN A 83 -6.85 1.20 6.04
N ALA A 84 -8.03 1.43 5.48
CA ALA A 84 -9.28 1.29 6.20
C ALA A 84 -9.45 -0.14 6.74
N GLY A 85 -9.51 -0.27 8.07
CA GLY A 85 -9.66 -1.55 8.76
C GLY A 85 -8.38 -2.09 9.37
N ALA A 86 -7.23 -1.44 9.15
CA ALA A 86 -6.04 -1.65 9.95
C ALA A 86 -6.31 -1.33 11.42
N SER A 87 -5.63 -2.02 12.34
CA SER A 87 -5.89 -1.89 13.79
C SER A 87 -5.63 -0.48 14.34
N LYS A 88 -4.87 0.33 13.61
CA LYS A 88 -4.55 1.73 13.91
C LYS A 88 -4.55 2.57 12.62
N SER A 89 -5.59 2.38 11.79
CA SER A 89 -5.74 3.18 10.58
C SER A 89 -5.64 4.67 10.91
N ASP A 90 -4.92 5.41 10.09
CA ASP A 90 -4.80 6.85 10.21
C ASP A 90 -6.14 7.53 9.90
N ASP A 91 -6.61 8.36 10.83
CA ASP A 91 -7.81 9.18 10.67
C ASP A 91 -7.51 10.50 9.94
N CYS A 92 -6.23 10.86 9.82
CA CYS A 92 -5.70 12.08 9.23
C CYS A 92 -4.62 11.82 8.15
N PRO A 93 -4.90 11.03 7.08
CA PRO A 93 -3.93 10.45 6.11
C PRO A 93 -3.10 11.43 5.26
N PHE A 94 -3.22 12.72 5.50
CA PHE A 94 -2.49 13.77 4.79
C PHE A 94 -1.87 14.79 5.75
N THR A 95 -1.88 14.54 7.06
CA THR A 95 -1.41 15.47 8.09
C THR A 95 -0.75 14.67 9.20
N PRO A 96 0.60 14.67 9.24
CA PRO A 96 1.31 13.79 10.15
C PRO A 96 0.99 14.13 11.60
N GLY A 97 0.77 13.09 12.41
CA GLY A 97 0.26 13.23 13.75
C GLY A 97 0.78 12.19 14.75
N THR A 98 0.46 12.39 16.02
CA THR A 98 0.80 11.43 17.09
C THR A 98 -0.37 11.04 17.97
N SER A 99 -1.56 11.57 17.69
CA SER A 99 -2.76 11.30 18.47
C SER A 99 -3.10 9.81 18.51
N ARG A 100 -3.72 9.36 19.61
CA ARG A 100 -4.11 7.94 19.80
C ARG A 100 -5.29 7.67 20.75
N VAL A 101 -6.00 8.70 21.19
CA VAL A 101 -7.13 8.57 22.15
C VAL A 101 -8.49 8.51 21.44
N ILE A 102 -8.75 9.44 20.52
CA ILE A 102 -10.02 9.56 19.80
C ILE A 102 -9.83 9.30 18.31
N LEU A 103 -8.84 9.98 17.73
CA LEU A 103 -8.36 9.78 16.37
C LEU A 103 -6.90 9.32 16.43
N PHE A 104 -6.49 8.46 15.51
CA PHE A 104 -5.10 8.04 15.30
C PHE A 104 -4.47 8.86 14.17
N GLY A 105 -3.17 9.13 14.26
CA GLY A 105 -2.40 9.84 13.22
C GLY A 105 -2.77 11.30 12.99
N CYS A 106 -3.51 11.93 13.89
CA CYS A 106 -3.84 13.35 13.80
C CYS A 106 -2.87 14.22 14.63
N SER A 107 -2.80 15.51 14.27
CA SER A 107 -2.00 16.52 14.97
C SER A 107 -2.28 16.54 16.48
N ASP A 108 -1.21 16.59 17.27
CA ASP A 108 -1.17 16.45 18.74
C ASP A 108 0.04 17.28 19.23
N ILE A 109 -0.16 18.59 19.32
CA ILE A 109 0.93 19.58 19.46
C ILE A 109 1.59 19.54 20.84
N ASP A 110 0.84 19.30 21.92
CA ASP A 110 1.37 19.17 23.28
C ASP A 110 1.78 17.74 23.66
N ARG A 111 1.38 16.75 22.84
CA ARG A 111 1.70 15.33 22.98
C ARG A 111 1.02 14.65 24.16
N ASP A 112 -0.17 15.09 24.51
CA ASP A 112 -1.02 14.42 25.50
C ASP A 112 -1.83 13.25 24.91
N PHE A 113 -1.73 13.04 23.59
CA PHE A 113 -2.35 12.01 22.76
C PHE A 113 -3.79 12.29 22.31
N VAL A 114 -4.37 13.40 22.73
CA VAL A 114 -5.63 13.93 22.21
C VAL A 114 -5.31 14.71 20.93
N PRO A 115 -6.06 14.49 19.84
CA PRO A 115 -5.82 15.29 18.64
C PRO A 115 -6.27 16.73 18.86
N ASP A 116 -5.53 17.71 18.32
CA ASP A 116 -5.77 19.16 18.51
C ASP A 116 -7.24 19.57 18.29
N ILE A 117 -7.95 18.92 17.36
CA ILE A 117 -9.37 19.19 17.05
C ILE A 117 -10.34 18.83 18.18
N TYR A 118 -9.94 17.92 19.07
CA TYR A 118 -10.71 17.47 20.23
C TYR A 118 -10.03 17.79 21.56
N ASP A 119 -8.97 18.57 21.53
CA ASP A 119 -8.28 19.05 22.72
C ASP A 119 -8.84 20.40 23.16
N ASP A 120 -9.11 20.53 24.46
CA ASP A 120 -9.56 21.78 25.07
C ASP A 120 -8.37 22.71 25.38
N ASP A 121 -7.14 22.21 25.39
CA ASP A 121 -5.88 22.90 25.72
C ASP A 121 -4.78 22.38 24.78
N ALA A 122 -4.90 22.68 23.49
CA ALA A 122 -4.15 21.98 22.45
C ALA A 122 -2.64 22.15 22.63
N ASP A 123 -2.17 23.33 23.03
CA ASP A 123 -0.73 23.59 23.22
C ASP A 123 -0.20 23.22 24.63
N GLY A 124 -1.07 22.73 25.51
CA GLY A 124 -0.74 22.21 26.83
C GLY A 124 -0.19 23.27 27.79
N ASP A 125 -0.51 24.54 27.57
CA ASP A 125 -0.03 25.64 28.41
C ASP A 125 -0.86 25.83 29.70
N GLY A 126 -1.99 25.11 29.82
CA GLY A 126 -2.90 25.14 30.95
C GLY A 126 -4.03 26.17 30.82
N ILE A 127 -4.11 26.86 29.69
CA ILE A 127 -5.20 27.76 29.32
C ILE A 127 -5.99 27.10 28.20
N ARG A 128 -7.28 26.91 28.45
CA ARG A 128 -8.15 26.33 27.43
C ARG A 128 -8.14 27.20 26.16
N ASN A 129 -8.20 26.56 24.99
CA ASN A 129 -8.29 27.18 23.67
C ASN A 129 -9.35 28.30 23.60
N GLU A 130 -10.48 28.16 24.31
CA GLU A 130 -11.54 29.17 24.37
C GLU A 130 -11.19 30.45 25.16
N MET A 131 -10.11 30.40 25.94
CA MET A 131 -9.67 31.45 26.87
C MET A 131 -8.39 32.16 26.39
N GLU A 132 -7.87 31.82 25.21
CA GLU A 132 -6.70 32.42 24.55
C GLU A 132 -7.02 33.69 23.73
#